data_AF-A0A947AHX8-F1
#
_entry.id   AF-A0A947AHX8-F1
#
_cell.length_a   1.000
_cell.length_b   1.000
_cell.length_c   1.000
_cell.angle_alpha   90.00
_cell.angle_beta   90.00
_cell.angle_gamma   90.00
#
_symmetry.space_group_name_H-M   'P 1'
#
loop_
_entity.id
_entity.type
_entity.pdbx_description
1 polymer ?
#
loop_
_entity_poly.entity_id
_entity_poly.type
_entity_poly.pdbx_seq_one_letter_code
_entity_poly.pdbx_strand_id
1 'polypeptide(L)'
;MKIFLFFLMLISTLFSSAKLEHIAIGNQDFSIVTESYDIYDSKGEVMKLYKEERNNDLTFVLSLILKDSTGTCSDKSMQTGSYEINGTEITLYSFWDRKGKAYDSPYGARIQRYEMLPDHTVVLKSSKVYIESSRRNYDKESGMKYLFNSPKTNSEKEALQAYVKSVEKEYKGAFVYDDEAKELIKKVHAAFRRKMKAKWQAN
;
A
#
# COMPACT_ATOMS: atom_id res chain seq x y z
N MET A 1 47.59 10.63 5.93
CA MET A 1 46.38 11.45 5.76
C MET A 1 45.52 11.13 4.52
N LYS A 2 45.74 10.04 3.77
CA LYS A 2 44.91 9.70 2.60
C LYS A 2 43.83 8.64 2.86
N ILE A 3 43.97 7.83 3.91
CA ILE A 3 43.02 6.77 4.29
C ILE A 3 41.76 7.35 4.97
N PHE A 4 41.87 8.49 5.65
CA PHE A 4 40.76 9.12 6.36
C PHE A 4 39.70 9.73 5.42
N LEU A 5 40.10 10.18 4.22
CA LEU A 5 39.17 10.72 3.21
C LEU A 5 38.29 9.62 2.60
N PHE A 6 38.80 8.39 2.51
CA PHE A 6 38.05 7.26 1.94
C PHE A 6 36.92 6.81 2.89
N PHE A 7 37.11 6.96 4.20
CA PHE A 7 36.10 6.61 5.21
C PHE A 7 34.94 7.62 5.24
N LEU A 8 35.20 8.91 4.97
CA LEU A 8 34.18 9.95 4.94
C LEU A 8 33.23 9.86 3.73
N MET A 9 33.67 9.31 2.60
CA MET A 9 32.79 9.04 1.44
C MET A 9 31.92 7.77 1.60
N LEU A 10 32.26 6.87 2.52
CA LEU A 10 31.46 5.65 2.79
C LEU A 10 30.28 5.91 3.74
N ILE A 11 30.31 7.01 4.51
CA ILE A 11 29.25 7.35 5.46
C ILE A 11 28.08 8.06 4.75
N SER A 12 28.30 8.70 3.59
CA SER A 12 27.24 9.41 2.86
C SER A 12 26.28 8.48 2.09
N THR A 13 26.62 7.21 1.87
CA THR A 13 25.76 6.25 1.16
C THR A 13 24.76 5.51 2.05
N LEU A 14 24.79 5.73 3.38
CA LEU A 14 23.89 5.09 4.33
C LEU A 14 22.71 5.96 4.78
N PHE A 15 22.65 7.21 4.34
CA PHE A 15 21.49 8.07 4.63
C PHE A 15 20.36 7.76 3.65
N SER A 16 19.47 6.86 4.05
CA SER A 16 18.10 6.87 3.55
C SER A 16 17.57 8.31 3.64
N SER A 17 17.17 8.88 2.52
CA SER A 17 16.59 10.22 2.48
C SER A 17 15.18 10.14 3.05
N ALA A 18 14.99 10.71 4.23
CA ALA A 18 13.68 10.90 4.83
C ALA A 18 13.15 12.29 4.47
N LYS A 19 12.00 12.36 3.79
CA LYS A 19 11.28 13.63 3.57
C LYS A 19 10.25 13.81 4.68
N LEU A 20 10.36 14.91 5.44
CA LEU A 20 9.39 15.33 6.44
C LEU A 20 8.46 16.40 5.85
N GLU A 21 7.16 16.29 6.13
CA GLU A 21 6.13 17.24 5.73
C GLU A 21 5.13 17.41 6.87
N HIS A 22 4.98 18.64 7.36
CA HIS A 22 3.99 18.99 8.38
C HIS A 22 2.66 19.31 7.72
N ILE A 23 1.58 18.75 8.25
CA ILE A 23 0.22 18.94 7.76
C ILE A 23 -0.74 19.12 8.93
N ALA A 24 -1.85 19.82 8.70
CA ALA A 24 -2.97 19.86 9.63
C ALA A 24 -4.11 18.98 9.11
N ILE A 25 -4.64 18.12 9.98
CA ILE A 25 -5.85 17.33 9.71
C ILE A 25 -6.90 17.80 10.72
N GLY A 26 -7.96 18.46 10.24
CA GLY A 26 -8.86 19.20 11.12
C GLY A 26 -8.11 20.31 11.87
N ASN A 27 -8.09 20.22 13.20
CA ASN A 27 -7.42 21.16 14.11
C ASN A 27 -6.24 20.53 14.88
N GLN A 28 -5.70 19.42 14.37
CA GLN A 28 -4.57 18.71 14.96
C GLN A 28 -3.42 18.64 13.95
N ASP A 29 -2.20 18.86 14.45
CA ASP A 29 -0.97 18.80 13.65
C ASP A 29 -0.46 17.35 13.52
N PHE A 30 0.03 17.03 12.33
CA PHE A 30 0.59 15.75 11.97
C PHE A 30 1.86 15.93 11.14
N SER A 31 2.74 14.93 11.23
CA SER A 31 3.93 14.80 10.43
C SER A 31 3.81 13.61 9.49
N ILE A 32 4.03 13.85 8.20
CA ILE A 32 4.24 12.81 7.20
C ILE A 32 5.74 12.63 7.00
N VAL A 33 6.23 11.43 7.28
CA VAL A 33 7.61 11.02 6.99
C VAL A 33 7.58 10.04 5.82
N THR A 34 8.30 10.35 4.75
CA THR A 34 8.54 9.41 3.65
C THR A 34 9.97 8.90 3.73
N GLU A 35 10.14 7.60 3.91
CA GLU A 35 11.43 6.93 4.01
C GLU A 35 11.66 6.06 2.78
N SER A 36 12.83 6.19 2.17
CA SER A 36 13.28 5.27 1.12
C SER A 36 14.02 4.08 1.72
N TYR A 37 13.91 2.91 1.11
CA TYR A 37 14.70 1.75 1.50
C TYR A 37 15.23 1.01 0.28
N ASP A 38 16.39 0.39 0.46
CA ASP A 38 17.04 -0.48 -0.52
C ASP A 38 17.63 -1.66 0.25
N ILE A 39 16.88 -2.76 0.25
CA ILE A 39 17.23 -4.01 0.92
C ILE A 39 17.34 -5.12 -0.12
N TYR A 40 17.86 -6.28 0.31
CA TYR A 40 18.02 -7.40 -0.60
C TYR A 40 16.68 -7.77 -1.28
N ASP A 41 16.66 -7.72 -2.61
CA ASP A 41 15.51 -8.00 -3.49
C ASP A 41 14.27 -7.11 -3.28
N SER A 42 14.39 -5.95 -2.61
CA SER A 42 13.26 -5.04 -2.43
C SER A 42 13.75 -3.60 -2.25
N LYS A 43 13.17 -2.68 -3.03
CA LYS A 43 13.46 -1.26 -2.94
C LYS A 43 12.22 -0.42 -3.15
N GLY A 44 12.10 0.63 -2.35
CA GLY A 44 10.85 1.35 -2.28
C GLY A 44 10.85 2.58 -1.41
N GLU A 45 9.64 3.09 -1.20
CA GLU A 45 9.31 4.25 -0.40
C GLU A 45 8.11 3.91 0.48
N VAL A 46 8.19 4.22 1.77
CA VAL A 46 7.09 4.09 2.73
C VAL A 46 6.77 5.46 3.29
N MET A 47 5.49 5.81 3.27
CA MET A 47 4.94 6.93 4.02
C MET A 47 4.53 6.44 5.41
N LYS A 48 4.84 7.23 6.44
CA LYS A 48 4.37 7.07 7.81
C LYS A 48 3.73 8.38 8.24
N LEU A 49 2.54 8.28 8.83
CA LEU A 49 1.83 9.39 9.43
C LEU A 49 2.00 9.33 10.94
N TYR A 50 2.40 10.46 11.52
CA TYR A 50 2.56 10.65 12.95
C TYR A 50 1.68 11.79 13.42
N LYS A 51 1.02 11.62 14.58
CA LYS A 51 0.37 12.70 15.30
C LYS A 51 1.44 13.46 16.10
N GLU A 52 1.42 14.78 16.02
CA GLU A 52 2.31 15.65 16.80
C GLU A 52 1.71 15.91 18.18
N GLU A 53 2.41 15.49 19.22
CA GLU A 53 2.00 15.68 20.61
C GLU A 53 2.72 16.89 21.23
N ARG A 54 2.28 17.28 22.43
CA ARG A 54 2.94 18.34 23.21
C ARG A 54 4.39 17.92 23.48
N ASN A 55 5.33 18.83 23.23
CA ASN A 55 6.80 18.64 23.31
C ASN A 55 7.48 18.02 22.07
N ASN A 56 6.85 18.07 20.89
CA ASN A 56 7.39 17.54 19.63
C ASN A 56 7.54 16.00 19.60
N ASP A 57 6.84 15.30 20.48
CA ASP A 57 6.76 13.85 20.43
C ASP A 57 5.88 13.40 19.25
N LEU A 58 6.29 12.33 18.57
CA LEU A 58 5.59 11.79 17.40
C LEU A 58 4.93 10.45 17.74
N THR A 59 3.60 10.41 17.74
CA THR A 59 2.84 9.17 17.92
C THR A 59 2.53 8.56 16.56
N PHE A 60 3.02 7.34 16.29
CA PHE A 60 2.73 6.64 15.04
C PHE A 60 1.23 6.37 14.88
N VAL A 61 0.69 6.70 13.70
CA VAL A 61 -0.73 6.51 13.38
C VAL A 61 -0.91 5.37 12.38
N LEU A 62 -0.28 5.50 11.20
CA LEU A 62 -0.41 4.53 10.12
C LEU A 62 0.76 4.64 9.15
N SER A 63 0.89 3.63 8.30
CA SER A 63 1.87 3.62 7.21
C SER A 63 1.26 3.14 5.90
N LEU A 64 1.88 3.54 4.80
CA LEU A 64 1.52 3.16 3.45
C LEU A 64 2.80 2.97 2.62
N ILE A 65 2.95 1.80 2.01
CA ILE A 65 3.94 1.59 0.95
C ILE A 65 3.53 2.46 -0.24
N LEU A 66 4.33 3.49 -0.55
CA LEU A 66 4.14 4.34 -1.72
C LEU A 66 4.68 3.67 -2.98
N LYS A 67 5.77 2.92 -2.83
CA LYS A 67 6.40 2.14 -3.88
C LYS A 67 7.13 0.99 -3.25
N ASP A 68 6.97 -0.19 -3.79
CA ASP A 68 7.83 -1.34 -3.56
C ASP A 68 7.99 -2.11 -4.88
N SER A 69 9.14 -2.72 -5.04
CA SER A 69 9.58 -3.32 -6.27
C SER A 69 10.57 -4.42 -5.95
N THR A 70 10.14 -5.67 -6.14
CA THR A 70 10.98 -6.85 -5.97
C THR A 70 11.21 -7.57 -7.31
N GLY A 71 12.31 -8.32 -7.42
CA GLY A 71 12.67 -9.05 -8.62
C GLY A 71 13.38 -8.25 -9.70
N THR A 72 13.54 -8.88 -10.86
CA THR A 72 14.31 -8.35 -12.00
C THR A 72 13.44 -7.47 -12.92
N CYS A 73 14.03 -6.84 -13.92
CA CYS A 73 13.28 -6.04 -14.90
C CYS A 73 12.26 -6.86 -15.71
N SER A 74 12.49 -8.16 -15.90
CA SER A 74 11.59 -9.08 -16.61
C SER A 74 10.52 -9.68 -15.71
N ASP A 75 10.91 -10.07 -14.49
CA ASP A 75 10.07 -10.80 -13.53
C ASP A 75 9.98 -9.99 -12.24
N LYS A 76 8.85 -9.33 -12.03
CA LYS A 76 8.73 -8.24 -11.06
C LYS A 76 7.42 -8.29 -10.29
N SER A 77 7.49 -8.11 -8.97
CA SER A 77 6.34 -7.75 -8.14
C SER A 77 6.42 -6.26 -7.80
N MET A 78 5.28 -5.57 -7.83
CA MET A 78 5.23 -4.15 -7.56
C MET A 78 4.06 -3.84 -6.63
N GLN A 79 4.31 -3.04 -5.60
CA GLN A 79 3.26 -2.38 -4.85
C GLN A 79 3.37 -0.87 -5.07
N THR A 80 2.25 -0.23 -5.41
CA THR A 80 2.16 1.22 -5.55
C THR A 80 1.11 1.76 -4.60
N GLY A 81 1.43 2.86 -3.94
CA GLY A 81 0.55 3.54 -3.02
C GLY A 81 0.36 5.02 -3.30
N SER A 82 -0.82 5.50 -2.95
CA SER A 82 -1.15 6.91 -2.92
C SER A 82 -2.08 7.19 -1.76
N TYR A 83 -2.10 8.41 -1.29
CA TYR A 83 -3.03 8.86 -0.26
C TYR A 83 -3.64 10.20 -0.65
N GLU A 84 -4.80 10.49 -0.07
CA GLU A 84 -5.49 11.77 -0.16
C GLU A 84 -5.98 12.12 1.24
N ILE A 85 -5.82 13.39 1.62
CA ILE A 85 -6.26 13.93 2.91
C ILE A 85 -7.21 15.08 2.59
N ASN A 86 -8.46 14.96 3.03
CA ASN A 86 -9.51 15.94 2.78
C ASN A 86 -10.25 16.23 4.09
N GLY A 87 -9.96 17.37 4.70
CA GLY A 87 -10.50 17.71 6.02
C GLY A 87 -10.01 16.73 7.09
N THR A 88 -10.91 15.94 7.67
CA THR A 88 -10.61 14.90 8.67
C THR A 88 -10.50 13.50 8.06
N GLU A 89 -10.79 13.34 6.77
CA GLU A 89 -10.74 12.05 6.09
C GLU A 89 -9.36 11.79 5.47
N ILE A 90 -8.84 10.59 5.69
CA ILE A 90 -7.60 10.09 5.09
C ILE A 90 -7.95 8.86 4.27
N THR A 91 -7.73 8.92 2.95
CA THR A 91 -7.92 7.77 2.06
C THR A 91 -6.58 7.24 1.60
N LEU A 92 -6.31 5.95 1.84
CA LEU A 92 -5.14 5.23 1.36
C LEU A 92 -5.54 4.33 0.19
N TYR A 93 -4.76 4.39 -0.88
CA TYR A 93 -4.91 3.59 -2.08
C TYR A 93 -3.68 2.70 -2.23
N SER A 94 -3.89 1.40 -2.44
CA SER A 94 -2.82 0.43 -2.71
C SER A 94 -3.16 -0.39 -3.94
N PHE A 95 -2.16 -0.63 -4.78
CA PHE A 95 -2.25 -1.51 -5.94
C PHE A 95 -1.08 -2.47 -5.93
N TRP A 96 -1.36 -3.75 -6.16
CA TRP A 96 -0.37 -4.80 -6.39
C TRP A 96 -0.41 -5.18 -7.85
N ASP A 97 0.75 -5.17 -8.47
CA ASP A 97 0.95 -5.56 -9.86
C ASP A 97 2.08 -6.57 -9.97
N ARG A 98 2.09 -7.29 -11.09
CA ARG A 98 3.09 -8.32 -11.38
C ARG A 98 3.40 -8.39 -12.86
N LYS A 99 4.67 -8.65 -13.17
CA LYS A 99 5.18 -8.77 -14.53
C LYS A 99 6.03 -10.04 -14.69
N GLY A 100 6.03 -10.61 -15.89
CA GLY A 100 6.84 -11.78 -16.23
C GLY A 100 6.42 -13.02 -15.45
N LYS A 101 7.38 -13.70 -14.83
CA LYS A 101 7.26 -14.96 -14.09
C LYS A 101 7.02 -14.80 -12.59
N ALA A 102 6.63 -13.61 -12.13
CA ALA A 102 6.19 -13.37 -10.74
C ALA A 102 4.80 -14.01 -10.48
N TYR A 103 4.72 -15.34 -10.58
CA TYR A 103 3.47 -16.09 -10.58
C TYR A 103 2.80 -16.18 -9.19
N ASP A 104 3.60 -16.16 -8.15
CA ASP A 104 3.23 -16.19 -6.73
C ASP A 104 3.02 -14.80 -6.13
N SER A 105 3.21 -13.74 -6.93
CA SER A 105 3.03 -12.36 -6.50
C SER A 105 1.58 -11.92 -6.63
N PRO A 106 1.07 -11.11 -5.68
CA PRO A 106 -0.31 -10.68 -5.69
C PRO A 106 -0.63 -9.73 -6.84
N TYR A 107 -1.89 -9.73 -7.25
CA TYR A 107 -2.46 -8.72 -8.14
C TYR A 107 -3.76 -8.21 -7.56
N GLY A 108 -3.97 -6.90 -7.52
CA GLY A 108 -5.23 -6.35 -7.08
C GLY A 108 -5.11 -4.97 -6.44
N ALA A 109 -6.15 -4.56 -5.73
CA ALA A 109 -6.31 -3.21 -5.24
C ALA A 109 -6.93 -3.18 -3.83
N ARG A 110 -6.58 -2.15 -3.07
CA ARG A 110 -7.19 -1.85 -1.77
C ARG A 110 -7.42 -0.35 -1.63
N ILE A 111 -8.59 0.01 -1.09
CA ILE A 111 -8.89 1.36 -0.60
C ILE A 111 -9.22 1.27 0.87
N GLN A 112 -8.51 2.04 1.69
CA GLN A 112 -8.80 2.20 3.11
C GLN A 112 -9.19 3.65 3.37
N ARG A 113 -10.23 3.86 4.16
CA ARG A 113 -10.68 5.19 4.58
C ARG A 113 -10.62 5.28 6.08
N TYR A 114 -9.87 6.26 6.55
CA TYR A 114 -9.76 6.62 7.94
C TYR A 114 -10.42 7.98 8.17
N GLU A 115 -10.86 8.22 9.39
CA GLU A 115 -11.37 9.51 9.83
C GLU A 115 -10.69 9.87 11.15
N MET A 116 -10.30 11.12 11.30
CA MET A 116 -9.92 11.70 12.59
C MET A 116 -11.19 12.11 13.34
N LEU A 117 -11.41 11.50 14.49
CA LEU A 117 -12.51 11.81 15.40
C LEU A 117 -12.22 13.11 16.19
N PRO A 118 -13.24 13.70 16.88
CA PRO A 118 -13.05 14.94 17.65
C PRO A 118 -12.03 14.86 18.79
N ASP A 119 -11.75 13.66 19.30
CA ASP A 119 -10.70 13.40 20.30
C ASP A 119 -9.29 13.24 19.66
N HIS A 120 -9.18 13.51 18.36
CA HIS A 120 -7.98 13.37 17.54
C HIS A 120 -7.52 11.93 17.32
N THR A 121 -8.36 10.93 17.63
CA THR A 121 -8.09 9.53 17.31
C THR A 121 -8.38 9.27 15.83
N VAL A 122 -7.41 8.68 15.12
CA VAL A 122 -7.60 8.26 13.73
C VAL A 122 -8.09 6.80 13.71
N VAL A 123 -9.28 6.58 13.15
CA VAL A 123 -9.91 5.25 13.11
C VAL A 123 -10.19 4.80 11.68
N LEU A 124 -10.04 3.50 11.41
CA LEU A 124 -10.41 2.91 10.13
C LEU A 124 -11.95 2.82 10.04
N LYS A 125 -12.55 3.53 9.07
CA LYS A 125 -14.00 3.53 8.84
C LYS A 125 -14.45 2.48 7.85
N SER A 126 -13.68 2.30 6.79
CA SER A 126 -13.96 1.27 5.78
C SER A 126 -12.70 0.85 5.06
N SER A 127 -12.70 -0.39 4.60
CA SER A 127 -11.62 -0.96 3.82
C SER A 127 -12.23 -1.92 2.81
N LYS A 128 -11.97 -1.70 1.52
CA LYS A 128 -12.38 -2.58 0.43
C LYS A 128 -11.14 -3.13 -0.24
N VAL A 129 -11.13 -4.43 -0.52
CA VAL A 129 -9.98 -5.13 -1.10
C VAL A 129 -10.41 -6.13 -2.16
N TYR A 130 -9.65 -6.22 -3.23
CA TYR A 130 -9.66 -7.34 -4.16
C TYR A 130 -8.22 -7.75 -4.37
N ILE A 131 -7.90 -9.02 -4.15
CA ILE A 131 -6.55 -9.57 -4.34
C ILE A 131 -6.71 -10.94 -5.02
N GLU A 132 -5.83 -11.19 -5.98
CA GLU A 132 -5.46 -12.50 -6.49
C GLU A 132 -4.09 -12.80 -5.90
N SER A 133 -3.96 -13.81 -5.04
CA SER A 133 -2.69 -14.11 -4.37
C SER A 133 -1.63 -14.64 -5.33
N SER A 134 -2.05 -15.28 -6.42
CA SER A 134 -1.17 -15.82 -7.45
C SER A 134 -1.81 -15.70 -8.83
N ARG A 135 -1.06 -16.03 -9.88
CA ARG A 135 -1.55 -15.92 -11.25
C ARG A 135 -2.64 -16.94 -11.47
N ARG A 136 -3.63 -16.57 -12.28
CA ARG A 136 -4.69 -17.50 -12.71
C ARG A 136 -4.06 -18.81 -13.19
N ASN A 137 -4.54 -19.93 -12.65
CA ASN A 137 -4.10 -21.31 -12.91
C ASN A 137 -2.72 -21.71 -12.38
N TYR A 138 -2.01 -20.85 -11.64
CA TYR A 138 -0.76 -21.20 -11.00
C TYR A 138 -1.00 -22.05 -9.74
N ASP A 139 -1.81 -21.52 -8.81
CA ASP A 139 -2.29 -22.27 -7.65
C ASP A 139 -3.65 -22.91 -7.96
N LYS A 140 -3.64 -24.22 -8.20
CA LYS A 140 -4.84 -25.01 -8.53
C LYS A 140 -5.55 -25.57 -7.30
N GLU A 141 -4.90 -25.56 -6.16
CA GLU A 141 -5.43 -26.11 -4.91
C GLU A 141 -6.17 -25.04 -4.09
N SER A 142 -5.78 -23.77 -4.26
CA SER A 142 -6.44 -22.65 -3.57
C SER A 142 -7.87 -22.38 -4.04
N GLY A 143 -8.69 -21.94 -3.09
CA GLY A 143 -10.03 -21.40 -3.33
C GLY A 143 -10.04 -20.16 -4.23
N MET A 144 -8.90 -19.48 -4.41
CA MET A 144 -8.73 -18.37 -5.34
C MET A 144 -9.18 -18.71 -6.76
N LYS A 145 -9.01 -19.96 -7.21
CA LYS A 145 -9.42 -20.36 -8.57
C LYS A 145 -10.90 -20.11 -8.85
N TYR A 146 -11.72 -20.08 -7.80
CA TYR A 146 -13.16 -19.83 -7.89
C TYR A 146 -13.53 -18.35 -8.02
N LEU A 147 -12.54 -17.43 -7.97
CA LEU A 147 -12.71 -16.05 -8.42
C LEU A 147 -12.91 -15.97 -9.94
N PHE A 148 -12.37 -16.93 -10.69
CA PHE A 148 -12.39 -16.93 -12.16
C PHE A 148 -13.38 -17.92 -12.76
N ASN A 149 -13.78 -18.92 -11.98
CA ASN A 149 -14.72 -19.96 -12.38
C ASN A 149 -15.71 -20.16 -11.24
N SER A 150 -16.99 -19.91 -11.46
CA SER A 150 -17.98 -20.00 -10.39
C SER A 150 -17.99 -21.39 -9.74
N PRO A 151 -17.97 -21.49 -8.40
CA PRO A 151 -18.00 -22.76 -7.70
C PRO A 151 -19.34 -23.46 -7.92
N LYS A 152 -19.31 -24.75 -8.23
CA LYS A 152 -20.49 -25.58 -8.54
C LYS A 152 -20.94 -26.42 -7.34
N THR A 153 -19.99 -26.92 -6.55
CA THR A 153 -20.30 -27.75 -5.37
C THR A 153 -20.16 -26.96 -4.06
N ASN A 154 -20.69 -27.50 -2.96
CA ASN A 154 -20.58 -26.87 -1.64
C ASN A 154 -19.11 -26.78 -1.16
N SER A 155 -18.31 -27.83 -1.40
CA SER A 155 -16.88 -27.82 -1.06
C SER A 155 -16.12 -26.71 -1.80
N GLU A 156 -16.49 -26.43 -3.05
CA GLU A 156 -15.89 -25.35 -3.83
C GLU A 156 -16.29 -23.97 -3.31
N LYS A 157 -17.53 -23.81 -2.87
CA LYS A 157 -18.01 -22.58 -2.22
C LYS A 157 -17.30 -22.33 -0.90
N GLU A 158 -17.09 -23.37 -0.10
CA GLU A 158 -16.35 -23.30 1.15
C GLU A 158 -14.89 -22.93 0.92
N ALA A 159 -14.25 -23.51 -0.10
CA ALA A 159 -12.88 -23.16 -0.48
C ALA A 159 -12.76 -21.68 -0.88
N LEU A 160 -13.69 -21.17 -1.70
CA LEU A 160 -13.74 -19.75 -2.05
C LEU A 160 -13.91 -18.86 -0.81
N GLN A 161 -14.83 -19.20 0.09
CA GLN A 161 -15.06 -18.43 1.31
C GLN A 161 -13.85 -18.46 2.25
N ALA A 162 -13.15 -19.59 2.37
CA ALA A 162 -11.93 -19.70 3.16
C ALA A 162 -10.83 -18.80 2.58
N TYR A 163 -10.67 -18.80 1.25
CA TYR A 163 -9.78 -17.89 0.56
C TYR A 163 -10.12 -16.42 0.86
N VAL A 164 -11.38 -16.05 0.69
CA VAL A 164 -11.86 -14.68 0.94
C VAL A 164 -11.58 -14.26 2.37
N LYS A 165 -11.95 -15.07 3.37
CA LYS A 165 -11.67 -14.78 4.78
C LYS A 165 -10.17 -14.62 5.07
N SER A 166 -9.31 -15.39 4.38
CA SER A 166 -7.86 -15.23 4.52
C SER A 166 -7.39 -13.86 4.01
N VAL A 167 -7.85 -13.43 2.84
CA VAL A 167 -7.57 -12.09 2.28
C VAL A 167 -8.12 -11.00 3.19
N GLU A 168 -9.36 -11.12 3.66
CA GLU A 168 -9.96 -10.12 4.54
C GLU A 168 -9.19 -9.97 5.86
N LYS A 169 -8.71 -11.08 6.41
CA LYS A 169 -7.88 -11.11 7.62
C LYS A 169 -6.51 -10.47 7.38
N GLU A 170 -5.82 -10.85 6.30
CA GLU A 170 -4.48 -10.36 5.98
C GLU A 170 -4.48 -8.87 5.66
N TYR A 171 -5.39 -8.43 4.79
CA TYR A 171 -5.43 -7.07 4.30
C TYR A 171 -6.33 -6.14 5.11
N LYS A 172 -7.02 -6.66 6.14
CA LYS A 172 -7.95 -5.93 7.02
C LYS A 172 -8.97 -5.14 6.21
N GLY A 173 -9.68 -5.81 5.30
CA GLY A 173 -10.68 -5.17 4.43
C GLY A 173 -11.73 -6.14 3.94
N ALA A 174 -12.92 -5.63 3.61
CA ALA A 174 -13.99 -6.42 3.03
C ALA A 174 -13.66 -6.77 1.58
N PHE A 175 -13.72 -8.05 1.24
CA PHE A 175 -13.44 -8.52 -0.11
C PHE A 175 -14.56 -8.11 -1.05
N VAL A 176 -14.21 -7.61 -2.23
CA VAL A 176 -15.18 -7.25 -3.28
C VAL A 176 -14.98 -8.08 -4.53
N TYR A 177 -16.07 -8.37 -5.23
CA TYR A 177 -16.08 -9.25 -6.42
C TYR A 177 -16.46 -8.49 -7.69
N ASP A 178 -16.19 -9.11 -8.83
CA ASP A 178 -16.74 -8.75 -10.14
C ASP A 178 -16.68 -7.25 -10.46
N ASP A 179 -17.82 -6.60 -10.65
CA ASP A 179 -17.90 -5.20 -11.04
C ASP A 179 -17.44 -4.26 -9.91
N GLU A 180 -17.64 -4.63 -8.64
CA GLU A 180 -17.08 -3.87 -7.52
C GLU A 180 -15.55 -3.93 -7.50
N ALA A 181 -14.95 -5.08 -7.84
CA ALA A 181 -13.50 -5.21 -7.96
C ALA A 181 -12.94 -4.37 -9.12
N LYS A 182 -13.62 -4.36 -10.28
CA LYS A 182 -13.24 -3.51 -11.41
C LYS A 182 -13.31 -2.02 -11.05
N GLU A 183 -14.38 -1.59 -10.39
CA GLU A 183 -14.54 -0.20 -9.94
C GLU A 183 -13.52 0.17 -8.85
N LEU A 184 -13.17 -0.76 -7.96
CA LEU A 184 -12.11 -0.57 -6.97
C LEU A 184 -10.75 -0.28 -7.65
N ILE A 185 -10.31 -1.14 -8.57
CA ILE A 185 -9.06 -0.98 -9.32
C ILE A 185 -9.06 0.35 -10.09
N LYS A 186 -10.17 0.68 -10.76
CA LYS A 186 -10.33 1.93 -11.51
C LYS A 186 -10.18 3.17 -10.61
N LYS A 187 -10.79 3.15 -9.41
CA LYS A 187 -10.66 4.24 -8.43
C LYS A 187 -9.23 4.40 -7.92
N VAL A 188 -8.54 3.29 -7.64
CA VAL A 188 -7.12 3.32 -7.25
C VAL A 188 -6.25 3.93 -8.35
N HIS A 189 -6.39 3.47 -9.59
CA HIS A 189 -5.66 4.05 -10.72
C HIS A 189 -6.00 5.52 -10.97
N ALA A 190 -7.26 5.92 -10.74
CA ALA A 190 -7.64 7.33 -10.84
C ALA A 190 -6.93 8.19 -9.78
N ALA A 191 -6.79 7.70 -8.55
CA ALA A 191 -6.03 8.38 -7.50
C ALA A 191 -4.55 8.54 -7.89
N PHE A 192 -3.94 7.51 -8.47
CA PHE A 192 -2.55 7.60 -8.95
C PHE A 192 -2.38 8.65 -10.04
N ARG A 193 -3.32 8.72 -11.00
CA ARG A 193 -3.32 9.77 -12.03
C ARG A 193 -3.45 11.16 -11.43
N ARG A 194 -4.29 11.36 -10.41
CA ARG A 194 -4.43 12.65 -9.71
C ARG A 194 -3.13 13.05 -9.01
N LYS A 195 -2.51 12.14 -8.26
CA LYS A 195 -1.21 12.36 -7.61
C LYS A 195 -0.13 12.74 -8.62
N MET A 196 -0.05 12.02 -9.74
CA MET A 196 0.89 12.39 -10.81
C MET A 196 0.61 13.79 -11.34
N LYS A 197 -0.64 14.11 -11.70
CA LYS A 197 -1.01 15.43 -12.22
C LYS A 197 -0.66 16.56 -11.24
N ALA A 198 -0.95 16.39 -9.95
CA ALA A 198 -0.61 17.37 -8.92
C ALA A 198 0.91 17.63 -8.84
N LYS A 199 1.72 16.57 -8.90
CA LYS A 199 3.19 16.68 -8.93
C LYS A 199 3.69 17.41 -10.18
N TRP A 200 3.07 17.18 -11.33
CA TRP A 200 3.42 17.86 -12.58
C TRP A 200 3.05 19.34 -12.59
N GLN A 201 1.96 19.74 -11.93
CA GLN A 201 1.52 21.15 -11.88
C GLN A 201 2.26 21.98 -10.82
N ALA A 202 2.88 21.33 -9.85
CA ALA A 202 3.66 21.99 -8.80
C ALA A 202 5.13 22.25 -9.19
N ASN A 203 5.58 21.69 -10.32
CA ASN A 203 6.91 21.90 -10.92
C ASN A 203 6.80 22.82 -12.14
#